data_AF-A0A926ZD47-F1
#
_entry.id   AF-A0A926ZD47-F1
#
_cell.length_a   1.000
_cell.length_b   1.000
_cell.length_c   1.000
_cell.angle_alpha   90.00
_cell.angle_beta   90.00
_cell.angle_gamma   90.00
#
_symmetry.space_group_name_H-M   'P 1'
#
loop_
_entity.id
_entity.type
_entity.pdbx_description
1 polymer ?
#
loop_
_entity_poly.entity_id
_entity_poly.type
_entity_poly.pdbx_seq_one_letter_code
_entity_poly.pdbx_strand_id
1 'polypeptide(L)'
;MILANAGLGIVHGLASPMGGFLPIPHGVVCGTLMAAAVRANWQAMKAREPGNEAIAKMARLGQRLSKESGKSDAYYCDALVAILEDWTEQLELPRLNKYDIQTSDLNKILDQTQNRNNPIELTRNEIRALVEARL
;
A
#
# COMPACT_ATOMS: atom_id res chain seq x y z
N MET A 1 19.83 -7.47 -6.13
CA MET A 1 18.37 -7.61 -6.37
C MET A 1 17.67 -7.49 -5.01
N ILE A 2 16.88 -6.43 -4.76
CA ILE A 2 16.35 -6.10 -3.42
C ILE A 2 15.10 -6.94 -3.07
N LEU A 3 14.20 -7.15 -4.03
CA LEU A 3 12.91 -7.84 -3.83
C LEU A 3 13.07 -9.31 -3.42
N ALA A 4 14.12 -9.99 -3.88
CA ALA A 4 14.40 -11.39 -3.55
C ALA A 4 14.80 -11.59 -2.08
N ASN A 5 15.32 -10.54 -1.41
CA ASN A 5 15.92 -10.65 -0.08
C ASN A 5 15.16 -9.88 1.01
N ALA A 6 14.34 -8.88 0.65
CA ALA A 6 13.61 -8.04 1.63
C ALA A 6 12.21 -8.57 1.97
N GLY A 7 11.72 -9.57 1.24
CA GLY A 7 10.30 -9.94 1.27
C GLY A 7 9.42 -8.93 0.54
N LEU A 8 8.18 -9.34 0.25
CA LEU A 8 7.19 -8.54 -0.46
C LEU A 8 5.97 -8.35 0.47
N GLY A 9 5.60 -7.10 0.75
CA GLY A 9 4.50 -6.77 1.69
C GLY A 9 3.11 -6.88 1.07
N ILE A 10 2.13 -6.21 1.71
CA ILE A 10 0.69 -6.39 1.42
C ILE A 10 0.30 -6.21 -0.06
N VAL A 11 0.96 -5.31 -0.80
CA VAL A 11 0.69 -5.07 -2.22
C VAL A 11 0.88 -6.35 -3.05
N HIS A 12 1.95 -7.10 -2.81
CA HIS A 12 2.17 -8.37 -3.51
C HIS A 12 1.25 -9.48 -3.00
N GLY A 13 0.93 -9.44 -1.70
CA GLY A 13 -0.09 -10.29 -1.09
C GLY A 13 -1.46 -10.19 -1.76
N LEU A 14 -1.80 -9.00 -2.27
CA LEU A 14 -3.02 -8.70 -3.03
C LEU A 14 -2.87 -8.98 -4.53
N ALA A 15 -1.68 -8.77 -5.09
CA ALA A 15 -1.45 -8.91 -6.52
C ALA A 15 -1.64 -10.35 -7.03
N SER A 16 -1.22 -11.36 -6.27
CA SER A 16 -1.36 -12.76 -6.68
C SER A 16 -2.83 -13.22 -6.74
N PRO A 17 -3.67 -13.01 -5.70
CA PRO A 17 -5.10 -13.31 -5.79
C PRO A 17 -5.81 -12.53 -6.90
N MET A 18 -5.55 -11.22 -7.03
CA MET A 18 -6.22 -10.38 -8.03
C MET A 18 -5.91 -10.84 -9.47
N GLY A 19 -4.65 -11.15 -9.77
CA GLY A 19 -4.25 -11.66 -11.08
C GLY A 19 -4.72 -13.10 -11.36
N GLY A 20 -5.04 -13.87 -10.32
CA GLY A 20 -5.60 -15.21 -10.46
C GLY A 20 -7.11 -15.21 -10.76
N PHE A 21 -7.84 -14.18 -10.33
CA PHE A 21 -9.29 -14.09 -10.53
C PHE A 21 -9.68 -13.31 -11.78
N LEU A 22 -8.89 -12.30 -12.17
CA LEU A 22 -9.22 -11.37 -13.24
C LEU A 22 -7.98 -11.02 -14.08
N PRO A 23 -8.13 -10.67 -15.37
CA PRO A 23 -7.00 -10.38 -16.27
C PRO A 23 -6.42 -8.98 -16.02
N ILE A 24 -6.04 -8.68 -14.78
CA ILE A 24 -5.40 -7.42 -14.40
C ILE A 24 -3.87 -7.55 -14.49
N PRO A 25 -3.17 -6.64 -15.21
CA PRO A 25 -1.71 -6.67 -15.25
C PRO A 25 -1.10 -6.46 -13.86
N HIS A 26 -0.10 -7.27 -13.49
CA HIS A 26 0.56 -7.17 -12.18
C HIS A 26 1.08 -5.75 -11.88
N GLY A 27 1.67 -5.07 -12.87
CA GLY A 27 2.14 -3.69 -12.72
C GLY A 27 1.03 -2.70 -12.38
N VAL A 28 -0.19 -2.93 -12.87
CA VAL A 28 -1.35 -2.09 -12.55
C VAL A 28 -1.78 -2.29 -11.11
N VAL A 29 -1.88 -3.55 -10.65
CA VAL A 29 -2.22 -3.84 -9.24
C VAL A 29 -1.19 -3.20 -8.30
N CYS A 30 0.09 -3.41 -8.59
CA CYS A 30 1.17 -2.87 -7.76
C CYS A 30 1.21 -1.34 -7.75
N GLY A 31 1.01 -0.70 -8.90
CA GLY A 31 0.97 0.76 -9.01
C GLY A 31 -0.23 1.36 -8.27
N THR A 32 -1.44 0.91 -8.59
CA THR A 32 -2.69 1.52 -8.10
C THR A 32 -2.84 1.36 -6.59
N LEU A 33 -2.34 0.26 -6.01
CA LEU A 33 -2.44 -0.02 -4.57
C LEU A 33 -1.30 0.57 -3.74
N MET A 34 -0.22 1.06 -4.34
CA MET A 34 0.99 1.46 -3.60
C MET A 34 0.70 2.55 -2.55
N ALA A 35 0.07 3.64 -2.97
CA ALA A 35 -0.25 4.75 -2.08
C ALA A 35 -1.20 4.32 -0.95
N ALA A 36 -2.26 3.58 -1.30
CA ALA A 36 -3.24 3.07 -0.33
C ALA A 36 -2.60 2.10 0.69
N ALA A 37 -1.67 1.25 0.25
CA ALA A 37 -0.95 0.34 1.13
C ALA A 37 -0.01 1.07 2.09
N VAL A 38 0.75 2.05 1.60
CA VAL A 38 1.63 2.87 2.44
C VAL A 38 0.82 3.66 3.47
N ARG A 39 -0.33 4.21 3.08
CA ARG A 39 -1.28 4.87 3.98
C ARG A 39 -1.79 3.91 5.06
N ALA A 40 -2.26 2.72 4.68
CA ALA A 40 -2.79 1.72 5.63
C ALA A 40 -1.72 1.30 6.65
N ASN A 41 -0.50 1.01 6.18
CA ASN A 41 0.63 0.68 7.04
C ASN A 41 0.96 1.82 8.01
N TRP A 42 1.01 3.05 7.52
CA TRP A 42 1.28 4.21 8.37
C TRP A 42 0.23 4.41 9.46
N GLN A 43 -1.06 4.37 9.10
CA GLN A 43 -2.14 4.54 10.09
C GLN A 43 -2.13 3.41 11.12
N ALA A 44 -1.93 2.17 10.68
CA ALA A 44 -1.83 1.02 11.56
C ALA A 44 -0.63 1.15 12.52
N MET A 45 0.55 1.48 12.02
CA MET A 45 1.76 1.64 12.85
C MET A 45 1.60 2.81 13.82
N LYS A 46 1.10 3.96 13.35
CA LYS A 46 0.84 5.13 14.20
C LYS A 46 -0.11 4.82 15.35
N ALA A 47 -1.13 3.98 15.12
CA ALA A 47 -2.14 3.64 16.12
C ALA A 47 -1.72 2.49 17.05
N ARG A 48 -1.08 1.45 16.53
CA ARG A 48 -0.83 0.20 17.27
C ARG A 48 0.63 -0.04 17.63
N GLU A 49 1.56 0.47 16.84
CA GLU A 49 3.00 0.21 16.98
C GLU A 49 3.85 1.47 16.75
N PRO A 50 3.68 2.54 17.56
CA PRO A 50 4.39 3.81 17.35
C PRO A 50 5.92 3.70 17.47
N GLY A 51 6.44 2.62 18.03
CA GLY A 51 7.87 2.31 18.10
C GLY A 51 8.41 1.43 16.96
N ASN A 52 7.59 1.13 15.94
CA ASN A 52 7.98 0.25 14.83
C ASN A 52 9.12 0.87 14.00
N GLU A 53 10.21 0.11 13.79
CA GLU A 53 11.40 0.58 13.06
C GLU A 53 11.12 0.96 11.59
N ALA A 54 10.03 0.46 11.00
CA ALA A 54 9.62 0.80 9.65
C ALA A 54 9.15 2.26 9.54
N ILE A 55 8.70 2.89 10.64
CA ILE A 55 8.35 4.32 10.66
C ILE A 55 9.58 5.16 10.29
N ALA A 56 10.74 4.87 10.89
CA ALA A 56 11.97 5.59 10.57
C ALA A 56 12.40 5.38 9.11
N LYS A 57 12.20 4.17 8.56
CA LYS A 57 12.47 3.88 7.14
C LYS A 57 11.53 4.66 6.22
N MET A 58 10.24 4.72 6.57
CA MET A 58 9.21 5.48 5.84
C MET A 58 9.49 6.99 5.89
N ALA A 59 9.80 7.53 7.07
CA ALA A 59 10.16 8.93 7.26
C ALA A 59 11.39 9.33 6.44
N ARG A 60 12.43 8.49 6.38
CA ARG A 60 13.61 8.73 5.53
C ARG A 60 13.27 8.82 4.04
N LEU A 61 12.31 8.00 3.56
CA LEU A 61 11.83 8.10 2.19
C LEU A 61 11.05 9.40 1.97
N GLY A 62 10.12 9.72 2.87
CA GLY A 62 9.36 10.97 2.81
C GLY A 62 10.24 12.21 2.87
N GLN A 63 11.29 12.21 3.69
CA GLN A 63 12.27 13.30 3.77
C GLN A 63 13.03 13.49 2.46
N ARG A 64 13.41 12.41 1.78
CA ARG A 64 14.15 12.49 0.51
C ARG A 64 13.27 12.97 -0.65
N LEU A 65 11.97 12.69 -0.59
CA LEU A 65 11.03 13.05 -1.65
C LEU A 65 10.34 14.40 -1.38
N SER A 66 10.27 14.84 -0.13
CA SER A 66 9.73 16.13 0.26
C SER A 66 10.70 17.27 -0.06
N LYS A 67 10.12 18.45 -0.36
CA LYS A 67 10.88 19.70 -0.51
C LYS A 67 11.16 20.39 0.84
N GLU A 68 10.50 19.93 1.91
CA GLU A 68 10.61 20.48 3.25
C GLU A 68 11.77 19.84 4.04
N SER A 69 12.39 20.61 4.93
CA SER A 69 13.47 20.13 5.80
C SER A 69 13.20 20.43 7.27
N GLY A 70 13.92 19.74 8.17
CA GLY A 70 13.82 19.94 9.63
C GLY A 70 12.48 19.53 10.26
N LYS A 71 11.63 18.77 9.57
CA LYS A 71 10.34 18.29 10.08
C LYS A 71 10.47 16.97 10.86
N SER A 72 9.39 16.57 11.54
CA SER A 72 9.33 15.32 12.30
C SER A 72 9.15 14.08 11.40
N ASP A 73 9.46 12.90 11.93
CA ASP A 73 9.25 11.63 11.22
C ASP A 73 7.79 11.43 10.81
N ALA A 74 6.84 11.74 11.71
CA ALA A 74 5.41 11.67 11.40
C ALA A 74 5.02 12.56 10.23
N TYR A 75 5.56 13.78 10.16
CA TYR A 75 5.35 14.67 9.03
C TYR A 75 5.87 14.05 7.73
N TYR A 76 7.08 13.47 7.73
CA TYR A 76 7.62 12.86 6.52
C TYR A 76 6.88 11.58 6.11
N CYS A 77 6.35 10.80 7.06
CA CYS A 77 5.44 9.70 6.75
C CYS A 77 4.16 10.21 6.06
N ASP A 78 3.52 11.26 6.61
CA ASP A 78 2.35 11.88 6.00
C ASP A 78 2.67 12.45 4.60
N ALA A 79 3.84 13.10 4.44
CA ALA A 79 4.31 13.62 3.17
C ALA A 79 4.56 12.51 2.14
N LEU A 80 5.13 11.38 2.55
CA LEU A 80 5.31 10.23 1.65
C LEU A 80 3.97 9.72 1.12
N VAL A 81 2.97 9.58 1.99
CA VAL A 81 1.62 9.18 1.58
C VAL A 81 1.07 10.16 0.54
N ALA A 82 1.12 11.46 0.84
CA ALA A 82 0.61 12.50 -0.06
C ALA A 82 1.31 12.51 -1.43
N ILE A 83 2.63 12.34 -1.46
CA ILE A 83 3.42 12.27 -2.71
C ILE A 83 3.03 11.04 -3.54
N LEU A 84 2.86 9.88 -2.92
CA LEU A 84 2.47 8.66 -3.64
C LEU A 84 1.04 8.76 -4.20
N GLU A 85 0.14 9.46 -3.51
CA GLU A 85 -1.22 9.72 -4.00
C GLU A 85 -1.22 10.69 -5.16
N ASP A 86 -0.46 11.78 -5.04
CA ASP A 86 -0.26 12.75 -6.13
C ASP A 86 0.31 12.06 -7.39
N TRP A 87 1.31 11.18 -7.24
CA TRP A 87 1.81 10.38 -8.35
C TRP A 87 0.79 9.38 -8.91
N THR A 88 -0.05 8.80 -8.05
CA THR A 88 -1.12 7.88 -8.50
C THR A 88 -2.09 8.60 -9.43
N GLU A 89 -2.45 9.84 -9.11
CA GLU A 89 -3.34 10.67 -9.93
C GLU A 89 -2.62 11.22 -11.17
N GLN A 90 -1.40 11.75 -11.03
CA GLN A 90 -0.61 12.29 -12.17
C GLN A 90 -0.26 11.24 -13.22
N LEU A 91 -0.02 10.00 -12.81
CA LEU A 91 0.24 8.87 -13.71
C LEU A 91 -1.05 8.21 -14.22
N GLU A 92 -2.21 8.75 -13.86
CA GLU A 92 -3.54 8.25 -14.24
C GLU A 92 -3.70 6.74 -13.99
N LEU A 93 -3.15 6.25 -12.86
CA LEU A 93 -3.15 4.82 -12.58
C LEU A 93 -4.58 4.30 -12.49
N PRO A 94 -4.94 3.28 -13.29
CA PRO A 94 -6.32 2.86 -13.40
C PRO A 94 -6.83 2.30 -12.07
N ARG A 95 -8.10 2.57 -11.78
CA ARG A 95 -8.84 1.96 -10.68
C ARG A 95 -9.14 0.50 -11.01
N LEU A 96 -9.40 -0.28 -9.96
CA LEU A 96 -9.63 -1.72 -10.04
C LEU A 96 -10.94 -2.06 -10.78
N ASN A 97 -11.96 -1.20 -10.70
CA ASN A 97 -13.21 -1.38 -11.44
C ASN A 97 -13.05 -1.39 -12.97
N LYS A 98 -11.99 -0.78 -13.52
CA LYS A 98 -11.67 -0.84 -14.96
C LYS A 98 -11.31 -2.25 -15.42
N TYR A 99 -11.07 -3.17 -14.48
CA TYR A 99 -10.76 -4.58 -14.70
C TYR A 99 -11.83 -5.49 -14.09
N ASP A 100 -13.07 -4.99 -13.99
CA ASP A 100 -14.25 -5.72 -13.52
C ASP A 100 -14.18 -6.22 -12.06
N ILE A 101 -13.25 -5.69 -11.25
CA ILE A 101 -13.24 -5.95 -9.81
C ILE A 101 -14.40 -5.20 -9.15
N GLN A 102 -15.28 -5.93 -8.46
CA GLN A 102 -16.38 -5.36 -7.70
C GLN A 102 -16.23 -5.58 -6.20
N THR A 103 -16.97 -4.82 -5.41
CA THR A 103 -17.02 -4.94 -3.94
C THR A 103 -17.40 -6.36 -3.49
N SER A 104 -18.18 -7.09 -4.30
CA SER A 104 -18.56 -8.50 -4.07
C SER A 104 -17.38 -9.48 -4.16
N ASP A 105 -16.35 -9.16 -4.95
CA ASP A 105 -15.17 -10.02 -5.13
C ASP A 105 -14.16 -9.87 -3.99
N LEU A 106 -14.24 -8.77 -3.24
CA LEU A 106 -13.30 -8.46 -2.16
C LEU A 106 -13.19 -9.58 -1.13
N ASN A 107 -14.29 -10.21 -0.74
CA ASN A 107 -14.22 -11.30 0.25
C ASN A 107 -13.33 -12.44 -0.23
N LYS A 108 -13.47 -12.84 -1.50
CA LYS A 108 -12.65 -13.90 -2.13
C LYS A 108 -11.18 -13.49 -2.24
N ILE A 109 -10.91 -12.24 -2.61
CA ILE A 109 -9.55 -11.68 -2.69
C ILE A 109 -8.89 -11.68 -1.30
N LEU A 110 -9.60 -11.19 -0.30
CA LEU A 110 -9.10 -11.08 1.08
C LEU A 110 -8.83 -12.45 1.71
N ASP A 111 -9.62 -13.48 1.37
CA ASP A 111 -9.41 -14.85 1.86
C ASP A 111 -8.09 -15.46 1.38
N GLN A 112 -7.58 -15.02 0.23
CA GLN A 112 -6.31 -15.50 -0.34
C GLN A 112 -5.15 -14.50 -0.17
N THR A 113 -5.41 -13.35 0.44
CA THR A 113 -4.39 -12.31 0.63
C THR A 113 -3.43 -12.69 1.75
N GLN A 114 -2.13 -12.52 1.51
CA GLN A 114 -1.10 -12.76 2.51
C GLN A 114 -0.41 -11.45 2.92
N ASN A 115 -0.35 -11.19 4.22
CA ASN A 115 0.32 -10.01 4.77
C ASN A 115 1.81 -10.25 5.12
N ARG A 116 2.38 -11.34 4.58
CA ARG A 116 3.68 -11.85 5.00
C ARG A 116 4.79 -10.84 4.69
N ASN A 117 5.66 -10.56 5.67
CA ASN A 117 6.76 -9.58 5.58
C ASN A 117 6.33 -8.12 5.40
N ASN A 118 5.04 -7.80 5.57
CA ASN A 118 4.61 -6.42 5.70
C ASN A 118 5.11 -5.86 7.05
N PRO A 119 5.47 -4.56 7.15
CA PRO A 119 6.05 -4.00 8.37
C PRO A 119 5.11 -4.03 9.59
N ILE A 120 3.81 -4.25 9.39
CA ILE A 120 2.81 -4.41 10.42
C ILE A 120 1.75 -5.41 9.96
N GLU A 121 1.18 -6.19 10.88
CA GLU A 121 0.02 -7.02 10.59
C GLU A 121 -1.21 -6.12 10.42
N LEU A 122 -1.66 -5.95 9.18
CA LEU A 122 -2.93 -5.29 8.87
C LEU A 122 -4.08 -6.26 9.12
N THR A 123 -5.10 -5.77 9.80
CA THR A 123 -6.35 -6.48 9.96
C THR A 123 -7.07 -6.63 8.62
N ARG A 124 -7.94 -7.63 8.52
CA ARG A 124 -8.77 -7.84 7.32
C ARG A 124 -9.55 -6.59 6.91
N ASN A 125 -10.05 -5.82 7.87
CA ASN A 125 -10.80 -4.59 7.59
C ASN A 125 -9.91 -3.47 7.03
N GLU A 126 -8.65 -3.37 7.48
CA GLU A 126 -7.69 -2.41 6.93
C GLU A 126 -7.28 -2.78 5.51
N ILE A 127 -7.06 -4.07 5.24
CA ILE A 127 -6.78 -4.55 3.88
C ILE A 127 -8.01 -4.31 2.98
N ARG A 128 -9.22 -4.55 3.48
CA ARG A 128 -10.45 -4.26 2.74
C ARG A 128 -10.55 -2.77 2.37
N ALA A 129 -10.39 -1.88 3.34
CA ALA A 129 -10.47 -0.44 3.13
C ALA A 129 -9.40 0.07 2.14
N LEU A 130 -8.19 -0.51 2.20
CA LEU A 130 -7.11 -0.25 1.24
C LEU A 130 -7.55 -0.57 -0.19
N VAL A 131 -8.16 -1.74 -0.43
CA VAL A 131 -8.62 -2.13 -1.76
C VAL A 131 -9.81 -1.29 -2.20
N GLU A 132 -10.76 -1.03 -1.31
CA GLU A 132 -11.95 -0.21 -1.57
C GLU A 132 -11.59 1.23 -1.96
N ALA A 133 -10.50 1.80 -1.43
CA ALA A 133 -10.01 3.12 -1.81
C ALA A 133 -9.62 3.22 -3.30
N ARG A 134 -9.39 2.09 -3.97
CA ARG A 134 -8.98 1.99 -5.38
C ARG A 134 -9.96 1.24 -6.26
N LEU A 135 -11.15 0.93 -5.76
CA LEU A 135 -12.28 0.52 -6.60
C LEU A 135 -12.72 1.65 -7.52
#